data_AF-A0A2S7KWW2-F1
#
_entry.id   AF-A0A2S7KWW2-F1
#
_cell.length_a   1.000
_cell.length_b   1.000
_cell.length_c   1.000
_cell.angle_alpha   90.00
_cell.angle_beta   90.00
_cell.angle_gamma   90.00
#
_symmetry.space_group_name_H-M   'P 1'
#
loop_
_entity.id
_entity.type
_entity.pdbx_description
1 polymer ?
#
loop_
_entity_poly.entity_id
_entity_poly.type
_entity_poly.pdbx_seq_one_letter_code
_entity_poly.pdbx_strand_id
1 'polypeptide(L)'
;MKEEEFKVLAKQRIDEVSAKINELKAKEESLQGDAISKYEESLKELELKKAALEAKYIELENASEEKWDEAENAFSSASESFKEGWNKIISLFSIVFVLFFFASCGLFDKENKNNG
;
A
#
# COMPACT_ATOMS: atom_id res chain seq x y z
N MET A 1 -5.82 -14.37 -21.02
CA MET A 1 -7.07 -14.17 -20.24
C MET A 1 -8.11 -13.62 -21.22
N LYS A 2 -9.41 -13.84 -21.02
CA LYS A 2 -10.43 -13.17 -21.86
C LYS A 2 -10.66 -11.74 -21.36
N GLU A 3 -10.99 -10.81 -22.25
CA GLU A 3 -11.19 -9.39 -21.90
C GLU A 3 -12.15 -9.18 -20.72
N GLU A 4 -13.28 -9.88 -20.75
CA GLU A 4 -14.31 -9.82 -19.70
C GLU A 4 -13.82 -10.38 -18.36
N GLU A 5 -13.00 -11.44 -18.37
CA GLU A 5 -12.37 -11.97 -17.16
C GLU A 5 -11.38 -10.96 -16.56
N PHE A 6 -10.62 -10.28 -17.43
CA PHE A 6 -9.68 -9.26 -17.01
C PHE A 6 -10.38 -8.05 -16.40
N LYS A 7 -11.48 -7.56 -17.00
CA LYS A 7 -12.28 -6.47 -16.44
C LYS A 7 -12.82 -6.81 -15.05
N VAL A 8 -13.35 -8.02 -14.86
CA VAL A 8 -13.81 -8.48 -13.54
C VAL A 8 -12.66 -8.50 -12.52
N LEU A 9 -11.50 -9.03 -12.90
CA LEU A 9 -10.33 -9.08 -12.02
C LEU A 9 -9.78 -7.69 -11.71
N ALA A 10 -9.75 -6.80 -12.70
CA ALA A 10 -9.30 -5.42 -12.55
C ALA A 10 -10.22 -4.66 -11.57
N LYS A 11 -11.53 -4.85 -11.66
CA LYS A 11 -12.49 -4.31 -10.69
C LYS A 11 -12.28 -4.88 -9.29
N GLN A 12 -12.15 -6.20 -9.16
CA GLN A 12 -11.85 -6.84 -7.87
C GLN A 12 -10.57 -6.30 -7.24
N ARG A 13 -9.52 -6.07 -8.04
CA ARG A 13 -8.27 -5.46 -7.58
C ARG A 13 -8.49 -4.06 -7.02
N ILE A 14 -9.28 -3.22 -7.70
CA ILE A 14 -9.61 -1.86 -7.23
C ILE A 14 -10.39 -1.90 -5.91
N ASP A 15 -11.35 -2.82 -5.80
CA ASP A 15 -12.14 -3.01 -4.58
C ASP A 15 -11.24 -3.48 -3.41
N GLU A 16 -10.38 -4.46 -3.64
CA GLU A 16 -9.38 -4.94 -2.67
C GLU A 16 -8.44 -3.83 -2.23
N VAL A 17 -7.93 -3.04 -3.19
CA VAL A 17 -7.05 -1.90 -2.95
C VAL A 17 -7.76 -0.83 -2.10
N SER A 18 -9.03 -0.56 -2.39
CA SER A 18 -9.84 0.41 -1.65
C SER A 18 -10.03 -0.01 -0.19
N ALA A 19 -10.36 -1.28 0.04
CA ALA A 19 -10.49 -1.84 1.39
C ALA A 19 -9.17 -1.72 2.15
N LYS A 20 -8.07 -2.09 1.51
CA LYS A 20 -6.71 -2.00 2.03
C LYS A 20 -6.29 -0.56 2.40
N ILE A 21 -6.60 0.44 1.57
CA ILE A 21 -6.36 1.86 1.92
C ILE A 21 -7.16 2.26 3.16
N ASN A 22 -8.41 1.82 3.28
CA ASN A 22 -9.22 2.12 4.45
C ASN A 22 -8.66 1.46 5.72
N GLU A 23 -8.13 0.25 5.63
CA GLU A 23 -7.41 -0.39 6.74
C GLU A 23 -6.17 0.40 7.15
N LEU A 24 -5.42 0.93 6.18
CA LEU A 24 -4.30 1.82 6.44
C LEU A 24 -4.75 3.10 7.16
N LYS A 25 -5.79 3.77 6.71
CA LYS A 25 -6.35 4.94 7.40
C LYS A 25 -6.71 4.62 8.86
N ALA A 26 -7.32 3.47 9.11
CA ALA A 26 -7.64 3.06 10.47
C ALA A 26 -6.38 2.77 11.32
N LYS A 27 -5.32 2.25 10.71
CA LYS A 27 -4.03 2.01 11.39
C LYS A 27 -3.23 3.29 11.65
N GLU A 28 -3.50 4.37 10.93
CA GLU A 28 -2.89 5.69 11.14
C GLU A 28 -3.00 6.14 12.60
N GLU A 29 -4.18 5.94 13.21
CA GLU A 29 -4.46 6.32 14.60
C GLU A 29 -3.55 5.63 15.62
N SER A 30 -2.92 4.52 15.24
CA SER A 30 -1.97 3.78 16.08
C SER A 30 -0.52 4.27 15.95
N LEU A 31 -0.22 5.12 14.97
CA LEU A 31 1.12 5.67 14.74
C LEU A 31 1.31 6.98 15.51
N GLN A 32 2.49 7.19 16.08
CA GLN A 32 2.85 8.40 16.82
C GLN A 32 4.25 8.89 16.43
N GLY A 33 4.49 10.20 16.54
CA GLY A 33 5.78 10.84 16.25
C GLY A 33 6.09 11.00 14.76
N ASP A 34 7.36 11.14 14.37
CA ASP A 34 7.80 11.40 12.99
C ASP A 34 7.37 10.34 11.95
N ALA A 35 6.96 9.16 12.42
CA ALA A 35 6.42 8.11 11.57
C ALA A 35 5.06 8.49 10.97
N ILE A 36 4.25 9.32 11.64
CA ILE A 36 2.91 9.71 11.17
C ILE A 36 2.98 10.59 9.92
N SER A 37 3.89 11.56 9.87
CA SER A 37 4.00 12.48 8.73
C SER A 37 4.39 11.76 7.44
N LYS A 38 5.37 10.84 7.52
CA LYS A 38 5.77 10.01 6.37
C LYS A 38 4.67 9.05 5.94
N TYR A 39 3.89 8.58 6.91
CA TYR A 39 2.76 7.71 6.67
C TYR A 39 1.63 8.44 5.94
N GLU A 40 1.21 9.60 6.46
CA GLU A 40 0.20 10.47 5.85
C GLU A 40 0.58 10.88 4.42
N GLU A 41 1.84 11.25 4.20
CA GLU A 41 2.34 11.60 2.87
C GLU A 41 2.24 10.40 1.91
N SER A 42 2.73 9.24 2.33
CA SER A 42 2.67 8.02 1.52
C SER A 42 1.22 7.56 1.29
N LEU A 43 0.33 7.75 2.26
CA LEU A 43 -1.09 7.41 2.17
C LEU A 43 -1.80 8.30 1.15
N LYS A 44 -1.53 9.61 1.16
CA LYS A 44 -2.03 10.54 0.13
C LYS A 44 -1.54 10.18 -1.26
N GLU A 45 -0.25 9.84 -1.41
CA GLU A 45 0.27 9.34 -2.69
C GLU A 45 -0.47 8.09 -3.16
N LEU A 46 -0.76 7.19 -2.23
CA LEU A 46 -1.46 5.94 -2.52
C LEU A 46 -2.93 6.18 -2.94
N GLU A 47 -3.61 7.14 -2.32
CA GLU A 47 -4.95 7.57 -2.74
C GLU A 47 -4.97 8.15 -4.14
N LEU A 48 -3.98 9.00 -4.48
CA LEU A 48 -3.83 9.54 -5.83
C LEU A 48 -3.60 8.43 -6.85
N LYS A 49 -2.76 7.45 -6.52
CA LYS A 49 -2.51 6.27 -7.37
C LYS A 49 -3.75 5.39 -7.51
N LYS A 50 -4.55 5.24 -6.45
CA LYS A 50 -5.84 4.54 -6.51
C LYS A 50 -6.79 5.25 -7.48
N ALA A 51 -6.94 6.57 -7.36
CA ALA A 51 -7.79 7.34 -8.26
C ALA A 51 -7.33 7.22 -9.73
N ALA A 52 -6.01 7.24 -9.97
CA ALA A 52 -5.45 6.99 -11.29
C ALA A 52 -5.77 5.56 -11.80
N LEU A 53 -5.68 4.55 -10.93
CA LEU A 53 -6.03 3.17 -11.25
C LEU A 53 -7.52 3.02 -11.62
N GLU A 54 -8.41 3.66 -10.86
CA GLU A 54 -9.86 3.72 -11.15
C GLU A 54 -10.14 4.39 -12.50
N ALA A 55 -9.46 5.50 -12.80
CA ALA A 55 -9.59 6.16 -14.09
C ALA A 55 -9.13 5.26 -15.25
N LYS A 56 -8.00 4.55 -15.10
CA LYS A 56 -7.51 3.59 -16.10
C LYS A 56 -8.41 2.37 -16.27
N TYR A 57 -9.09 1.95 -15.21
CA TYR A 57 -10.10 0.91 -15.32
C TYR A 57 -11.33 1.36 -16.12
N ILE A 58 -11.78 2.61 -15.95
CA ILE A 58 -12.88 3.16 -16.75
C ILE A 58 -12.47 3.23 -18.23
N GLU A 59 -11.22 3.64 -18.52
CA GLU A 59 -10.67 3.62 -19.89
C GLU A 59 -10.66 2.19 -20.47
N LEU A 60 -10.23 1.21 -19.68
CA LEU A 60 -10.22 -0.22 -20.04
C LEU A 60 -11.62 -0.79 -20.28
N GLU A 61 -12.60 -0.43 -19.45
CA GLU A 61 -13.99 -0.89 -19.57
C GLU A 61 -14.64 -0.37 -20.85
N ASN A 62 -14.31 0.87 -21.24
CA ASN A 62 -14.83 1.53 -22.43
C ASN A 62 -13.95 1.35 -23.68
N ALA A 63 -12.83 0.64 -23.58
CA ALA A 63 -11.94 0.38 -24.71
C ALA A 63 -12.61 -0.55 -25.73
N SER A 64 -12.45 -0.24 -27.01
CA SER A 64 -12.76 -1.16 -28.11
C SER A 64 -11.71 -2.28 -28.19
N GLU A 65 -12.05 -3.41 -28.80
CA GLU A 65 -11.11 -4.54 -29.01
C GLU A 65 -9.76 -4.10 -29.59
N GLU A 66 -9.74 -3.18 -30.56
CA GLU A 66 -8.50 -2.66 -31.18
C GLU A 66 -7.59 -1.89 -30.21
N LYS A 67 -8.16 -1.29 -29.16
CA LYS A 67 -7.45 -0.50 -28.15
C LYS A 67 -7.34 -1.21 -26.81
N TRP A 68 -7.83 -2.44 -26.74
CA TRP A 68 -7.93 -3.17 -25.49
C TRP A 68 -6.54 -3.48 -24.92
N ASP A 69 -5.60 -3.94 -25.75
CA ASP A 69 -4.21 -4.19 -25.34
C ASP A 69 -3.53 -2.94 -24.76
N GLU A 70 -3.75 -1.77 -25.37
CA GLU A 70 -3.19 -0.50 -24.88
C GLU A 70 -3.79 -0.12 -23.52
N ALA A 71 -5.11 -0.26 -23.37
CA ALA A 71 -5.80 0.03 -22.13
C ALA A 71 -5.45 -0.98 -21.02
N GLU A 72 -5.27 -2.26 -21.35
CA GLU A 72 -4.82 -3.31 -20.43
C GLU A 72 -3.42 -3.00 -19.90
N ASN A 73 -2.51 -2.60 -20.79
CA ASN A 73 -1.15 -2.23 -20.42
C ASN A 73 -1.12 -0.96 -19.54
N ALA A 74 -1.95 0.04 -19.87
CA ALA A 74 -2.08 1.25 -19.06
C ALA A 74 -2.63 0.95 -17.65
N PHE A 75 -3.64 0.09 -17.54
CA PHE A 75 -4.18 -0.37 -16.27
C PHE A 75 -3.15 -1.17 -15.46
N SER A 76 -2.40 -2.06 -16.14
CA SER A 76 -1.36 -2.87 -15.52
C SER A 76 -0.23 -1.99 -14.96
N SER A 77 0.23 -1.02 -15.74
CA SER A 77 1.24 -0.04 -15.31
C SER A 77 0.77 0.80 -14.10
N ALA A 78 -0.50 1.22 -14.10
CA ALA A 78 -1.10 1.91 -12.97
C ALA A 78 -1.19 1.00 -11.73
N SER A 79 -1.54 -0.28 -11.90
CA SER A 79 -1.58 -1.28 -10.82
C SER A 79 -0.21 -1.54 -10.22
N GLU A 80 0.84 -1.61 -11.05
CA GLU A 80 2.22 -1.74 -10.56
C GLU A 80 2.66 -0.52 -9.78
N SER A 81 2.40 0.69 -10.30
CA SER A 81 2.68 1.95 -9.61
C SER A 81 1.96 2.05 -8.26
N PHE A 82 0.71 1.57 -8.20
CA PHE A 82 -0.05 1.43 -6.96
C PHE A 82 0.64 0.48 -5.99
N LYS A 83 0.99 -0.73 -6.44
CA LYS A 83 1.65 -1.76 -5.63
C LYS A 83 2.98 -1.27 -5.07
N GLU A 84 3.75 -0.51 -5.83
CA GLU A 84 4.98 0.12 -5.34
C GLU A 84 4.70 1.13 -4.22
N GLY A 85 3.70 2.00 -4.38
CA GLY A 85 3.28 2.93 -3.33
C GLY A 85 2.84 2.19 -2.06
N TRP A 86 2.05 1.13 -2.24
CA TRP A 86 1.57 0.27 -1.17
C TRP A 86 2.73 -0.39 -0.40
N ASN A 87 3.70 -0.94 -1.12
CA ASN A 87 4.88 -1.57 -0.52
C ASN A 87 5.73 -0.57 0.29
N LYS A 88 5.82 0.70 -0.15
CA LYS A 88 6.49 1.74 0.64
C LYS A 88 5.80 1.94 1.99
N ILE A 89 4.47 1.99 2.03
CA ILE A 89 3.72 2.15 3.29
C ILE A 89 3.90 0.95 4.22
N ILE A 90 3.77 -0.28 3.71
CA ILE A 90 3.97 -1.49 4.53
C ILE A 90 5.41 -1.57 5.06
N SER A 91 6.39 -1.15 4.27
CA SER A 91 7.79 -1.10 4.70
C SER A 91 7.97 -0.14 5.88
N LEU A 92 7.34 1.05 5.84
CA LEU A 92 7.34 1.99 6.97
C LEU A 92 6.76 1.34 8.24
N PHE A 93 5.64 0.62 8.11
CA PHE A 93 5.01 -0.09 9.23
C PHE A 93 5.91 -1.18 9.81
N SER A 94 6.60 -1.95 8.96
CA SER A 94 7.52 -3.00 9.40
C SER A 94 8.70 -2.42 10.20
N ILE A 95 9.25 -1.28 9.75
CA ILE A 95 10.35 -0.60 10.44
C ILE A 95 9.91 -0.08 11.81
N VAL A 96 8.74 0.55 11.90
CA VAL A 96 8.20 1.07 13.16
C VAL A 96 7.95 -0.07 14.17
N PHE A 97 7.42 -1.20 13.71
CA PHE A 97 7.17 -2.37 14.56
C PHE A 97 8.46 -2.99 15.12
N VAL A 98 9.51 -3.04 14.30
CA VAL A 98 10.84 -3.51 14.72
C VAL A 98 11.45 -2.58 15.77
N LEU A 99 11.38 -1.26 15.58
CA LEU A 99 11.92 -0.29 16.55
C LEU A 99 11.18 -0.35 17.90
N PHE A 100 9.86 -0.54 17.89
CA PHE A 100 9.07 -0.71 19.11
C PHE A 100 9.40 -2.02 19.86
N PHE A 101 9.68 -3.10 19.14
CA PHE A 101 10.10 -4.37 19.73
C PHE A 101 11.50 -4.30 20.35
N PHE A 102 12.47 -3.64 19.71
CA PHE A 102 13.81 -3.48 20.29
C PHE A 102 13.86 -2.49 21.46
N ALA A 103 12.95 -1.51 21.53
CA ALA A 103 12.81 -0.64 22.70
C ALA A 103 12.21 -1.38 23.91
N SER A 104 11.31 -2.36 23.70
CA SER A 104 10.77 -3.20 24.79
C SER A 104 11.66 -4.41 25.13
N CYS A 105 12.53 -4.86 24.22
CA CYS A 105 13.57 -5.86 24.51
C CYS A 105 14.91 -5.27 25.00
N GLY A 106 14.98 -3.97 25.27
CA GLY A 106 16.12 -3.30 25.89
C GLY A 106 16.11 -3.24 27.43
N LEU A 107 15.14 -3.89 28.09
CA LEU A 107 15.08 -4.03 29.56
C LEU A 107 15.32 -5.49 30.01
N PHE A 108 16.39 -6.09 29.51
CA PHE A 108 17.01 -7.33 30.00
C PHE A 108 18.44 -7.31 29.45
N ASP A 109 19.50 -6.85 30.12
CA ASP A 109 19.88 -6.85 31.52
C ASP A 109 20.59 -5.52 31.84
N LYS A 110 20.29 -4.92 33.00
CA LYS A 110 21.28 -4.08 33.69
C LYS A 110 21.31 -4.48 35.15
N GLU A 111 22.53 -4.73 35.61
CA GLU A 111 23.00 -4.95 36.98
C GLU A 111 22.92 -6.40 37.51
N ASN A 112 23.95 -6.99 38.12
CA ASN A 112 25.31 -6.57 38.46
C ASN A 112 25.94 -7.81 39.14
N LYS A 113 27.18 -8.17 38.80
CA LYS A 113 28.19 -8.55 39.81
C LYS A 113 29.57 -8.58 39.17
N ASN A 114 30.21 -7.42 39.21
CA ASN A 114 31.66 -7.37 39.35
C ASN A 114 32.02 -7.38 40.85
N ASN A 115 33.09 -8.10 41.17
CA ASN A 115 33.88 -8.12 42.40
C ASN A 115 33.26 -8.64 43.72
N GLY A 116 33.87 -9.75 44.17
CA GLY A 116 33.79 -10.36 45.48
C GLY A 116 34.58 -11.67 45.48
#